data_AF-A0A4V0YZC8-F1
#
_entry.id   AF-A0A4V0YZC8-F1
#
_cell.length_a   1.000
_cell.length_b   1.000
_cell.length_c   1.000
_cell.angle_alpha   90.00
_cell.angle_beta   90.00
_cell.angle_gamma   90.00
#
_symmetry.space_group_name_H-M   'P 1'
#
loop_
_entity.id
_entity.type
_entity.pdbx_description
1 polymer ?
#
loop_
_entity_poly.entity_id
_entity_poly.type
_entity_poly.pdbx_seq_one_letter_code
_entity_poly.pdbx_strand_id
1 'polypeptide(L)'
;MVADRRAKVVNILYYLHGLCTTQDLSQAAPNTNTQPDSAAIAGTRMPLLDCAQTPGDQHLGYIKHIISHLNGVLHAPGSTPAQAALANQIITALSNVNLKLEQIQQDAQQLIQMDDAHFQASPLLGEIEHLASQANGGWFDQGTGKTYAGTEAIYGMIQSLAAFDVQPFKAQ
;
A
#
# COMPACT_ATOMS: atom_id res chain seq x y z
N MET A 1 14.37 -20.37 12.09
CA MET A 1 14.78 -19.12 11.39
C MET A 1 14.29 -19.08 9.95
N VAL A 2 14.62 -20.03 9.07
CA VAL A 2 14.18 -20.00 7.65
C VAL A 2 12.66 -19.95 7.50
N ALA A 3 11.95 -20.92 8.09
CA ALA A 3 10.48 -21.01 8.02
C ALA A 3 9.75 -19.76 8.54
N ASP A 4 10.25 -19.17 9.64
CA ASP A 4 9.72 -17.91 10.22
C ASP A 4 9.83 -16.71 9.25
N ARG A 5 10.93 -16.61 8.50
CA ARG A 5 11.07 -15.58 7.47
C ARG A 5 10.16 -15.82 6.26
N ARG A 6 10.03 -17.07 5.80
CA ARG A 6 9.15 -17.40 4.66
C ARG A 6 7.67 -17.20 5.01
N ALA A 7 7.26 -17.52 6.24
CA ALA A 7 5.92 -17.23 6.74
C ALA A 7 5.60 -15.72 6.75
N LYS A 8 6.58 -14.86 7.12
CA LYS A 8 6.42 -13.40 7.04
C LYS A 8 6.23 -12.90 5.61
N VAL A 9 6.94 -13.46 4.63
CA VAL A 9 6.73 -13.14 3.19
C VAL A 9 5.33 -13.56 2.73
N VAL A 10 4.83 -14.71 3.18
CA VAL A 10 3.44 -15.14 2.93
C VAL A 10 2.43 -14.17 3.55
N ASN A 11 2.62 -13.77 4.82
CA ASN A 11 1.76 -12.77 5.47
C ASN A 11 1.75 -11.43 4.73
N ILE A 12 2.90 -10.98 4.21
CA ILE A 12 3.02 -9.76 3.40
C ILE A 12 2.12 -9.86 2.16
N LEU A 13 2.17 -10.97 1.42
CA LEU A 13 1.28 -11.18 0.27
C LEU A 13 -0.20 -11.15 0.69
N TYR A 14 -0.57 -11.72 1.84
CA TYR A 14 -1.94 -11.64 2.37
C TYR A 14 -2.39 -10.22 2.73
N TYR A 15 -1.51 -9.37 3.28
CA TYR A 15 -1.83 -7.95 3.50
C TYR A 15 -1.94 -7.15 2.20
N LEU A 16 -1.09 -7.47 1.21
CA LEU A 16 -1.04 -6.76 -0.06
C LEU A 16 -2.21 -7.12 -0.99
N HIS A 17 -2.61 -8.40 -1.07
CA HIS A 17 -3.58 -8.90 -2.05
C HIS A 17 -4.77 -9.70 -1.47
N GLY A 18 -4.76 -10.06 -0.18
CA GLY A 18 -5.90 -10.70 0.49
C GLY A 18 -6.36 -11.99 -0.17
N LEU A 19 -7.51 -11.96 -0.86
CA LEU A 19 -8.04 -13.13 -1.57
C LEU A 19 -7.21 -13.49 -2.81
N CYS A 20 -6.60 -12.51 -3.49
CA CYS A 20 -5.74 -12.73 -4.65
C CYS A 20 -4.40 -13.41 -4.30
N THR A 21 -4.03 -13.48 -3.02
CA THR A 21 -2.81 -14.15 -2.54
C THR A 21 -2.75 -15.63 -2.90
N THR A 22 -3.90 -16.28 -3.12
CA THR A 22 -3.96 -17.64 -3.65
C THR A 22 -3.31 -17.78 -5.04
N GLN A 23 -3.43 -16.74 -5.90
CA GLN A 23 -2.78 -16.68 -7.20
C GLN A 23 -1.29 -16.35 -7.06
N ASP A 24 -0.92 -15.42 -6.16
CA ASP A 24 0.48 -15.07 -5.87
C ASP A 24 1.30 -16.30 -5.42
N LEU A 25 0.67 -17.17 -4.61
CA LEU A 25 1.30 -18.37 -4.05
C LEU A 25 1.20 -19.61 -4.96
N SER A 26 0.58 -19.49 -6.14
CA SER A 26 0.34 -20.64 -7.04
C SER A 26 1.63 -21.29 -7.58
N GLN A 27 2.75 -20.56 -7.58
CA GLN A 27 4.07 -21.04 -8.01
C GLN A 27 5.05 -21.24 -6.84
N ALA A 28 4.57 -21.27 -5.59
CA ALA A 28 5.43 -21.45 -4.42
C ALA A 28 6.28 -22.72 -4.50
N ALA A 29 7.53 -22.64 -4.04
CA ALA A 29 8.47 -23.75 -4.06
C ALA A 29 7.91 -24.98 -3.29
N PRO A 30 8.21 -26.22 -3.70
CA PRO A 30 7.70 -27.42 -3.03
C PRO A 30 7.93 -27.42 -1.52
N ASN A 31 6.92 -27.83 -0.76
CA ASN A 31 6.89 -27.81 0.71
C ASN A 31 6.90 -26.41 1.37
N THR A 32 6.75 -25.32 0.60
CA THR A 32 6.46 -23.99 1.18
C THR A 32 5.12 -24.02 1.90
N ASN A 33 5.11 -23.63 3.18
CA ASN A 33 3.86 -23.31 3.86
C ASN A 33 3.25 -22.04 3.24
N THR A 34 2.11 -22.17 2.58
CA THR A 34 1.35 -21.06 1.97
C THR A 34 0.26 -20.50 2.87
N GLN A 35 0.08 -21.04 4.09
CA GLN A 35 -0.87 -20.52 5.06
C GLN A 35 -0.25 -19.35 5.85
N PRO A 36 -1.02 -18.28 6.14
CA PRO A 36 -0.57 -17.19 6.98
C PRO A 36 -0.56 -17.59 8.46
N ASP A 37 0.22 -16.87 9.28
CA ASP A 37 0.41 -17.21 10.70
C ASP A 37 -0.86 -17.03 11.57
N SER A 38 -1.92 -16.39 11.05
CA SER A 38 -3.18 -16.26 11.77
C SER A 38 -4.41 -16.12 10.86
N ALA A 39 -5.57 -16.53 11.39
CA ALA A 39 -6.87 -16.35 10.75
C ALA A 39 -7.25 -14.86 10.54
N ALA A 40 -6.67 -13.93 11.31
CA ALA A 40 -6.87 -12.50 11.11
C ALA A 40 -6.22 -12.02 9.80
N ILE A 41 -5.03 -12.52 9.48
CA ILE A 41 -4.30 -12.24 8.23
C ILE A 41 -5.02 -12.89 7.04
N ALA A 42 -5.45 -14.15 7.18
CA ALA A 42 -6.29 -14.82 6.18
C ALA A 42 -7.62 -14.09 5.93
N GLY A 43 -8.16 -13.43 6.97
CA GLY A 43 -9.39 -12.66 6.93
C GLY A 43 -9.26 -11.21 6.46
N THR A 44 -8.14 -10.82 5.83
CA THR A 44 -7.91 -9.47 5.30
C THR A 44 -9.00 -9.08 4.29
N ARG A 45 -9.97 -8.28 4.74
CA ARG A 45 -11.16 -7.89 3.94
C ARG A 45 -10.89 -6.78 2.93
N MET A 46 -9.86 -5.98 3.18
CA MET A 46 -9.47 -4.86 2.34
C MET A 46 -7.96 -4.91 2.17
N PRO A 47 -7.46 -5.55 1.10
CA PRO A 47 -6.02 -5.59 0.80
C PRO A 47 -5.49 -4.18 0.51
N LEU A 48 -4.18 -3.98 0.61
CA LEU A 48 -3.58 -2.67 0.30
C LEU A 48 -3.60 -2.37 -1.21
N LEU A 49 -3.34 -3.38 -2.04
CA LEU A 49 -3.38 -3.33 -3.51
C LEU A 49 -4.68 -3.93 -4.04
N ASP A 50 -4.98 -3.66 -5.31
CA ASP A 50 -6.16 -4.18 -6.00
C ASP A 50 -6.10 -5.70 -6.21
N CYS A 51 -7.23 -6.37 -6.07
CA CYS A 51 -7.38 -7.78 -6.44
C CYS A 51 -8.19 -7.90 -7.73
N ALA A 52 -7.54 -8.20 -8.86
CA ALA A 52 -8.17 -8.29 -10.19
C ALA A 52 -9.22 -9.41 -10.35
N GLN A 53 -9.48 -10.21 -9.33
CA GLN A 53 -10.39 -11.37 -9.36
C GLN A 53 -11.79 -11.11 -8.74
N THR A 54 -12.11 -9.89 -8.25
CA THR A 54 -13.34 -9.42 -7.54
C THR A 54 -14.66 -10.21 -7.67
N PRO A 55 -15.70 -9.74 -8.41
CA PRO A 55 -15.79 -8.56 -9.29
C PRO A 55 -16.40 -7.29 -8.62
N GLY A 56 -16.90 -6.33 -9.42
CA GLY A 56 -17.65 -5.13 -8.96
C GLY A 56 -16.79 -3.93 -8.53
N ASP A 57 -17.26 -3.07 -7.62
CA ASP A 57 -16.40 -2.07 -6.97
C ASP A 57 -15.60 -2.64 -5.78
N GLN A 58 -15.75 -3.94 -5.52
CA GLN A 58 -15.07 -4.69 -4.45
C GLN A 58 -13.61 -5.08 -4.79
N HIS A 59 -13.08 -4.65 -5.94
CA HIS A 59 -11.67 -4.88 -6.33
C HIS A 59 -10.69 -3.91 -5.69
N LEU A 60 -11.15 -2.71 -5.29
CA LEU A 60 -10.25 -1.61 -4.94
C LEU A 60 -9.46 -1.95 -3.67
N GLY A 61 -8.14 -2.02 -3.81
CA GLY A 61 -7.22 -1.97 -2.70
C GLY A 61 -7.40 -0.66 -1.92
N TYR A 62 -6.99 -0.69 -0.66
CA TYR A 62 -7.14 0.45 0.26
C TYR A 62 -6.62 1.76 -0.33
N ILE A 63 -5.48 1.71 -1.06
CA ILE A 63 -4.89 2.89 -1.71
C ILE A 63 -5.81 3.47 -2.79
N LYS A 64 -6.34 2.65 -3.72
CA LYS A 64 -7.24 3.15 -4.76
C LYS A 64 -8.61 3.56 -4.22
N HIS A 65 -9.08 2.92 -3.15
CA HIS A 65 -10.29 3.34 -2.46
C HIS A 65 -10.15 4.77 -1.90
N ILE A 66 -9.03 5.10 -1.25
CA ILE A 66 -8.75 6.48 -0.80
C ILE A 66 -8.65 7.43 -2.00
N ILE A 67 -7.94 7.06 -3.07
CA ILE A 67 -7.83 7.87 -4.29
C ILE A 67 -9.22 8.16 -4.89
N SER A 68 -10.16 7.22 -4.85
CA SER A 68 -11.54 7.44 -5.30
C SER A 68 -12.25 8.53 -4.50
N HIS A 69 -12.16 8.51 -3.16
CA HIS A 69 -12.72 9.56 -2.30
C HIS A 69 -12.05 10.92 -2.54
N LEU A 70 -10.73 10.96 -2.76
CA LEU A 70 -10.00 12.18 -3.09
C LEU A 70 -10.42 12.76 -4.44
N ASN A 71 -10.68 11.92 -5.44
CA ASN A 71 -11.30 12.36 -6.69
C ASN A 71 -12.72 12.92 -6.46
N GLY A 72 -13.47 12.36 -5.51
CA GLY A 72 -14.73 12.97 -5.03
C GLY A 72 -14.53 14.41 -4.52
N VAL A 73 -13.48 14.66 -3.72
CA VAL A 73 -13.13 16.02 -3.26
C VAL A 73 -12.79 16.94 -4.42
N LEU A 74 -12.08 16.48 -5.45
CA LEU A 74 -11.74 17.32 -6.63
C LEU A 74 -12.96 17.83 -7.41
N HIS A 75 -14.05 17.06 -7.43
CA HIS A 75 -15.24 17.35 -8.25
C HIS A 75 -16.44 17.84 -7.42
N ALA A 76 -16.32 17.93 -6.09
CA ALA A 76 -17.40 18.38 -5.23
C ALA A 76 -17.66 19.89 -5.42
N PRO A 77 -18.92 20.34 -5.64
CA PRO A 77 -19.24 21.75 -5.89
C PRO A 77 -18.86 22.74 -4.77
N GLY A 78 -18.62 22.24 -3.55
CA GLY A 78 -18.21 23.05 -2.40
C GLY A 78 -16.71 23.03 -2.10
N SER A 79 -15.89 22.30 -2.86
CA SER A 79 -14.44 22.21 -2.60
C SER A 79 -13.72 23.50 -2.95
N THR A 80 -12.92 24.00 -2.01
CA THR A 80 -12.06 25.16 -2.23
C THR A 80 -10.88 24.81 -3.15
N PRO A 81 -10.28 25.80 -3.85
CA PRO A 81 -9.06 25.58 -4.63
C PRO A 81 -7.90 24.99 -3.82
N ALA A 82 -7.80 25.32 -2.53
CA ALA A 82 -6.80 24.79 -1.62
C ALA A 82 -7.04 23.29 -1.32
N GLN A 83 -8.28 22.88 -1.04
CA GLN A 83 -8.63 21.47 -0.87
C GLN A 83 -8.41 20.67 -2.15
N ALA A 84 -8.74 21.23 -3.32
CA ALA A 84 -8.49 20.56 -4.60
C ALA A 84 -6.99 20.40 -4.92
N ALA A 85 -6.17 21.42 -4.61
CA ALA A 85 -4.72 21.34 -4.74
C ALA A 85 -4.12 20.29 -3.79
N LEU A 86 -4.56 20.27 -2.53
CA LEU A 86 -4.10 19.29 -1.54
C LEU A 86 -4.54 17.86 -1.90
N ALA A 87 -5.77 17.65 -2.35
CA ALA A 87 -6.25 16.34 -2.79
C ALA A 87 -5.42 15.79 -3.96
N ASN A 88 -5.07 16.62 -4.96
CA ASN A 88 -4.17 16.23 -6.05
C ASN A 88 -2.76 15.83 -5.56
N GLN A 89 -2.21 16.54 -4.56
CA GLN A 89 -0.92 16.19 -3.95
C GLN A 89 -1.00 14.84 -3.24
N ILE A 90 -2.07 14.59 -2.48
CA ILE A 90 -2.31 13.32 -1.78
C ILE A 90 -2.46 12.16 -2.78
N ILE A 91 -3.24 12.33 -3.86
CA ILE A 91 -3.38 11.31 -4.92
C ILE A 91 -2.02 10.97 -5.54
N THR A 92 -1.20 11.98 -5.80
CA THR A 92 0.16 11.79 -6.34
C THR A 92 1.04 11.03 -5.35
N ALA A 93 1.02 11.39 -4.07
CA ALA A 93 1.79 10.70 -3.03
C ALA A 93 1.34 9.24 -2.83
N LEU A 94 0.03 8.99 -2.77
CA LEU A 94 -0.55 7.64 -2.68
C LEU A 94 -0.20 6.77 -3.90
N SER A 95 -0.18 7.34 -5.11
CA SER A 95 0.26 6.61 -6.31
C SER A 95 1.74 6.18 -6.21
N ASN A 96 2.60 7.03 -5.63
CA ASN A 96 4.01 6.68 -5.42
C ASN A 96 4.18 5.59 -4.34
N VAL A 97 3.36 5.61 -3.28
CA VAL A 97 3.30 4.52 -2.28
C VAL A 97 2.79 3.22 -2.92
N ASN A 98 1.77 3.29 -3.78
CA ASN A 98 1.22 2.14 -4.49
C ASN A 98 2.30 1.40 -5.30
N LEU A 99 3.13 2.13 -6.05
CA LEU A 99 4.26 1.56 -6.80
C LEU A 99 5.28 0.82 -5.91
N LYS A 100 5.51 1.31 -4.68
CA LYS A 100 6.39 0.63 -3.71
C LYS A 100 5.76 -0.66 -3.19
N LEU A 101 4.46 -0.65 -2.90
CA LEU A 101 3.72 -1.83 -2.49
C LEU A 101 3.63 -2.88 -3.61
N GLU A 102 3.46 -2.47 -4.87
CA GLU A 102 3.50 -3.34 -6.05
C GLU A 102 4.88 -4.01 -6.23
N GLN A 103 5.98 -3.27 -6.02
CA GLN A 103 7.31 -3.87 -6.05
C GLN A 103 7.52 -4.88 -4.90
N ILE A 104 7.09 -4.57 -3.67
CA ILE A 104 7.14 -5.52 -2.54
C ILE A 104 6.36 -6.80 -2.87
N GLN A 105 5.20 -6.68 -3.52
CA GLN A 105 4.38 -7.83 -3.93
C GLN A 105 5.12 -8.70 -4.96
N GLN A 106 5.79 -8.09 -5.95
CA GLN A 106 6.60 -8.81 -6.94
C GLN A 106 7.83 -9.49 -6.30
N ASP A 107 8.55 -8.79 -5.43
CA ASP A 107 9.72 -9.33 -4.73
C ASP A 107 9.34 -10.50 -3.80
N ALA A 108 8.18 -10.39 -3.13
CA ALA A 108 7.62 -11.45 -2.29
C ALA A 108 7.18 -12.67 -3.12
N GLN A 109 6.54 -12.46 -4.28
CA GLN A 109 6.23 -13.52 -5.25
C GLN A 109 7.51 -14.23 -5.74
N GLN A 110 8.60 -13.50 -5.98
CA GLN A 110 9.86 -14.09 -6.42
C GLN A 110 10.51 -14.91 -5.29
N LEU A 111 10.48 -14.40 -4.05
CA LEU A 111 11.00 -15.12 -2.88
C LEU A 111 10.26 -16.44 -2.61
N ILE A 112 8.93 -16.48 -2.69
CA ILE A 112 8.18 -17.72 -2.42
C ILE A 112 8.42 -18.83 -3.46
N GLN A 113 8.90 -18.49 -4.66
CA GLN A 113 9.31 -19.43 -5.72
C GLN A 113 10.71 -20.04 -5.50
N MET A 114 11.55 -19.42 -4.67
CA MET A 114 12.91 -19.90 -4.40
C MET A 114 12.92 -21.10 -3.46
N ASP A 115 13.87 -22.03 -3.63
CA ASP A 115 14.23 -22.99 -2.58
C ASP A 115 14.83 -22.29 -1.35
N ASP A 116 15.04 -23.02 -0.25
CA ASP A 116 15.50 -22.43 1.01
C ASP A 116 16.93 -21.88 0.99
N ALA A 117 17.81 -22.41 0.14
CA ALA A 117 19.19 -21.90 0.02
C ALA A 117 19.19 -20.54 -0.70
N HIS A 118 18.48 -20.47 -1.83
CA HIS A 118 18.33 -19.23 -2.60
C HIS A 118 17.52 -18.18 -1.83
N PHE A 119 16.43 -18.58 -1.15
CA PHE A 119 15.63 -17.67 -0.32
C PHE A 119 16.46 -17.01 0.80
N GLN A 120 17.30 -17.77 1.52
CA GLN A 120 18.13 -17.21 2.60
C GLN A 120 19.26 -16.30 2.11
N ALA A 121 19.79 -16.55 0.91
CA ALA A 121 20.81 -15.72 0.29
C ALA A 121 20.25 -14.51 -0.50
N SER A 122 18.93 -14.42 -0.66
CA SER A 122 18.30 -13.44 -1.53
C SER A 122 18.37 -12.02 -0.97
N PRO A 123 18.86 -11.03 -1.74
CA PRO A 123 18.86 -9.62 -1.32
C PRO A 123 17.44 -9.04 -1.22
N LEU A 124 16.45 -9.65 -1.86
CA LEU A 124 15.06 -9.21 -1.88
C LEU A 124 14.43 -9.15 -0.48
N LEU A 125 14.95 -9.93 0.49
CA LEU A 125 14.52 -9.83 1.89
C LEU A 125 14.83 -8.45 2.50
N GLY A 126 15.98 -7.86 2.14
CA GLY A 126 16.35 -6.51 2.55
C GLY A 126 15.69 -5.43 1.71
N GLU A 127 15.47 -5.68 0.41
CA GLU A 127 14.76 -4.74 -0.47
C GLU A 127 13.29 -4.56 -0.04
N ILE A 128 12.58 -5.63 0.33
CA ILE A 128 11.23 -5.54 0.89
C ILE A 128 11.18 -4.66 2.15
N GLU A 129 12.14 -4.82 3.06
CA GLU A 129 12.25 -3.98 4.27
C GLU A 129 12.54 -2.51 3.91
N HIS A 130 13.42 -2.29 2.93
CA HIS A 130 13.76 -0.95 2.44
C HIS A 130 12.55 -0.26 1.79
N LEU A 131 11.87 -0.93 0.86
CA LEU A 131 10.68 -0.43 0.17
C LEU A 131 9.53 -0.18 1.15
N ALA A 132 9.34 -1.03 2.17
CA ALA A 132 8.33 -0.83 3.21
C ALA A 132 8.65 0.42 4.07
N SER A 133 9.92 0.61 4.42
CA SER A 133 10.39 1.81 5.13
C SER A 133 10.16 3.08 4.30
N GLN A 134 10.47 3.05 2.98
CA GLN A 134 10.18 4.17 2.07
C GLN A 134 8.68 4.43 1.91
N ALA A 135 7.86 3.39 1.80
CA ALA A 135 6.41 3.52 1.71
C ALA A 135 5.80 4.16 2.97
N ASN A 136 6.34 3.84 4.15
CA ASN A 136 5.86 4.37 5.43
C ASN A 136 6.37 5.80 5.71
N GLY A 137 7.69 5.99 5.76
CA GLY A 137 8.32 7.25 6.17
C GLY A 137 8.61 8.24 5.02
N GLY A 138 8.48 7.81 3.77
CA GLY A 138 8.90 8.58 2.59
C GLY A 138 10.38 8.35 2.23
N TRP A 139 10.84 9.00 1.15
CA TRP A 139 12.23 8.89 0.71
C TRP A 139 12.70 10.12 -0.07
N PHE A 140 14.02 10.27 -0.21
CA PHE A 140 14.64 11.21 -1.12
C PHE A 140 15.29 10.46 -2.29
N ASP A 141 14.89 10.81 -3.51
CA ASP A 141 15.47 10.28 -4.75
C ASP A 141 16.63 11.18 -5.20
N GLN A 142 17.84 10.64 -5.14
CA GLN A 142 19.07 11.32 -5.58
C GLN A 142 19.10 11.59 -7.09
N GLY A 143 18.42 10.77 -7.89
CA GLY A 143 18.41 10.89 -9.36
C GLY A 143 17.50 12.01 -9.86
N THR A 144 16.36 12.24 -9.20
CA THR A 144 15.46 13.35 -9.53
C THR A 144 15.59 14.56 -8.61
N GLY A 145 16.31 14.44 -7.49
CA GLY A 145 16.44 15.48 -6.47
C GLY A 145 15.14 15.75 -5.68
N LYS A 146 14.20 14.79 -5.67
CA LYS A 146 12.86 14.96 -5.11
C LYS A 146 12.66 14.15 -3.83
N THR A 147 11.98 14.77 -2.86
CA THR A 147 11.41 14.07 -1.70
C THR A 147 10.02 13.57 -2.03
N TYR A 148 9.73 12.32 -1.67
CA TYR A 148 8.43 11.67 -1.79
C TYR A 148 7.85 11.40 -0.41
N ALA A 149 6.57 11.72 -0.21
CA ALA A 149 5.88 11.50 1.06
C ALA A 149 5.47 10.02 1.20
N GLY A 150 5.75 9.44 2.38
CA GLY A 150 5.20 8.16 2.80
C GLY A 150 3.84 8.29 3.48
N THR A 151 3.26 7.15 3.90
CA THR A 151 1.93 7.09 4.52
C THR A 151 1.79 7.96 5.78
N GLU A 152 2.85 8.15 6.57
CA GLU A 152 2.84 9.00 7.77
C GLU A 152 2.55 10.47 7.43
N ALA A 153 3.23 11.02 6.42
CA ALA A 153 3.01 12.39 5.96
C ALA A 153 1.64 12.52 5.24
N ILE A 154 1.29 11.53 4.42
CA ILE A 154 -0.01 11.45 3.73
C ILE A 154 -1.18 11.48 4.71
N TYR A 155 -1.08 10.81 5.86
CA TYR A 155 -2.11 10.83 6.91
C TYR A 155 -2.40 12.26 7.42
N GLY A 156 -1.35 13.04 7.72
CA GLY A 156 -1.50 14.45 8.12
C GLY A 156 -2.07 15.35 7.01
N MET A 157 -1.71 15.07 5.75
CA MET A 157 -2.29 15.76 4.60
C MET A 157 -3.80 15.46 4.45
N ILE A 158 -4.22 14.21 4.62
CA ILE A 158 -5.64 13.81 4.58
C ILE A 158 -6.44 14.49 5.69
N GLN A 159 -5.91 14.53 6.92
CA GLN A 159 -6.56 15.28 8.02
C GLN A 159 -6.77 16.76 7.67
N SER A 160 -5.79 17.37 6.98
CA SER A 160 -5.84 18.79 6.60
C SER A 160 -6.92 19.12 5.55
N LEU A 161 -7.45 18.15 4.81
CA LEU A 161 -8.60 18.36 3.91
C LEU A 161 -9.90 18.71 4.67
N ALA A 162 -10.02 18.26 5.92
CA ALA A 162 -11.17 18.51 6.79
C ALA A 162 -11.05 19.81 7.61
N ALA A 163 -9.98 20.59 7.41
CA ALA A 163 -9.85 21.91 8.02
C ALA A 163 -10.79 22.92 7.32
N PHE A 164 -11.46 23.75 8.11
CA PHE A 164 -12.31 24.84 7.63
C PHE A 164 -12.15 26.07 8.53
N ASP A 165 -12.21 27.26 7.92
CA ASP A 165 -12.08 28.52 8.66
C ASP A 165 -13.34 28.81 9.48
N VAL A 166 -13.19 28.87 10.80
CA VAL A 166 -14.25 29.32 11.72
C VAL A 166 -14.19 30.85 11.82
N GLN A 167 -15.13 31.52 11.15
CA GLN A 167 -15.27 32.98 11.22
C GLN A 167 -16.26 33.40 12.32
N PRO A 168 -15.97 34.46 13.10
CA PRO A 168 -16.90 34.97 14.11
C PRO A 168 -18.22 35.43 13.48
N PHE A 169 -19.35 35.00 14.07
CA PHE A 169 -20.67 35.45 13.65
C PHE A 169 -20.82 36.96 13.86
N LYS A 170 -21.12 37.70 12.78
CA LYS A 170 -21.54 39.10 12.85
C LYS A 170 -23.06 39.17 12.67
N ALA A 171 -23.77 39.47 13.75
CA ALA A 171 -25.17 39.89 13.67
C ALA A 171 -25.27 41.18 12.83
N GLN A 172 -26.36 41.29 12.06
CA GLN A 172 -26.77 42.53 11.38
C GLN A 172 -27.66 43.36 12.29
#